data_AF-A0A5D2XUW2-F1
#
_entry.id   AF-A0A5D2XUW2-F1
#
_cell.length_a   1.000
_cell.length_b   1.000
_cell.length_c   1.000
_cell.angle_alpha   90.00
_cell.angle_beta   90.00
_cell.angle_gamma   90.00
#
_symmetry.space_group_name_H-M   'P 1'
#
loop_
_entity.id
_entity.type
_entity.pdbx_description
1 polymer ?
#
loop_
_entity_poly.entity_id
_entity_poly.type
_entity_poly.pdbx_seq_one_letter_code
_entity_poly.pdbx_strand_id
1 'polypeptide(L)'
;MQMQNKVLNSCKEFFKNRVRDEEIDDGDDDDFDEEEEEKNEVDMFFIRIFVNNSELRGYYEENHEKGEFFCLVCGGIGENLGKKFQVCIGLVQHCMSISKTKCKTGNRAFGLVVCKVLGWDIDRLLVILLKGEPLSRILANSSESQNTLQGEGSNKNVENLEIGPFAML
;
A
#
# COMPACT_ATOMS: atom_id res chain seq x y z
N MET A 1 0.43 24.77 1.44
CA MET A 1 1.91 24.91 1.33
C MET A 1 2.63 25.24 2.65
N GLN A 2 2.31 26.34 3.36
CA GLN A 2 3.12 26.76 4.53
C GLN A 2 3.19 25.68 5.64
N MET A 3 2.08 25.00 5.96
CA MET A 3 2.06 23.94 6.98
C MET A 3 2.93 22.73 6.61
N GLN A 4 2.92 22.37 5.34
CA GLN A 4 3.64 21.24 4.78
C GLN A 4 5.15 21.56 4.84
N ASN A 5 5.53 22.84 4.60
CA ASN A 5 6.91 23.33 4.76
C ASN A 5 7.37 23.35 6.23
N LYS A 6 6.48 23.56 7.20
CA LYS A 6 6.82 23.48 8.64
C LYS A 6 7.29 22.07 9.02
N VAL A 7 6.67 21.06 8.43
CA VAL A 7 7.00 19.64 8.68
C VAL A 7 8.31 19.22 8.02
N LEU A 8 8.74 19.91 6.95
CA LEU A 8 10.00 19.58 6.26
C LEU A 8 11.22 19.65 7.17
N ASN A 9 11.24 20.53 8.18
CA ASN A 9 12.36 20.56 9.13
C ASN A 9 12.43 19.29 9.99
N SER A 10 11.27 18.76 10.42
CA SER A 10 11.22 17.46 11.11
C SER A 10 11.69 16.33 10.20
N CYS A 11 11.32 16.34 8.91
CA CYS A 11 11.79 15.35 7.95
C CYS A 11 13.31 15.44 7.72
N LYS A 12 13.85 16.66 7.59
CA LYS A 12 15.30 16.89 7.45
C LYS A 12 16.08 16.29 8.61
N GLU A 13 15.66 16.56 9.85
CA GLU A 13 16.32 16.03 11.04
C GLU A 13 16.21 14.49 11.09
N PHE A 14 15.03 13.94 10.79
CA PHE A 14 14.80 12.49 10.83
C PHE A 14 15.65 11.71 9.81
N PHE A 15 15.77 12.22 8.57
CA PHE A 15 16.51 11.53 7.51
C PHE A 15 18.00 11.87 7.46
N LYS A 16 18.48 12.83 8.27
CA LYS A 16 19.87 13.30 8.24
C LYS A 16 20.92 12.20 8.37
N ASN A 17 20.64 11.18 9.18
CA ASN A 17 21.57 10.08 9.44
C ASN A 17 21.30 8.89 8.50
N ARG A 18 20.03 8.58 8.24
CA ARG A 18 19.60 7.49 7.33
C ARG A 18 20.13 7.63 5.91
N VAL A 19 20.21 8.87 5.41
CA VAL A 19 20.79 9.16 4.09
C VAL A 19 22.29 8.83 4.02
N ARG A 20 23.02 8.93 5.14
CA ARG A 20 24.46 8.63 5.16
C ARG A 20 24.72 7.13 5.23
N ASP A 21 23.86 6.39 5.92
CA ASP A 21 24.00 4.95 6.08
C ASP A 21 23.78 4.23 4.73
N GLU A 22 22.85 4.72 3.89
CA GLU A 22 22.63 4.24 2.51
C GLU A 22 23.79 4.53 1.53
N GLU A 23 24.73 5.44 1.83
CA GLU A 23 25.91 5.71 0.98
C GLU A 23 27.07 4.74 1.26
N ILE A 24 27.02 4.01 2.38
CA ILE A 24 28.08 3.10 2.83
C ILE A 24 27.76 1.64 2.46
N ASP A 25 26.52 1.38 2.02
CA ASP A 25 26.02 0.06 1.68
C ASP A 25 26.48 -0.41 0.28
N ASP A 26 27.72 -0.90 0.21
CA ASP A 26 28.28 -1.69 -0.91
C ASP A 26 28.33 -3.20 -0.55
N GLY A 27 27.57 -3.65 0.46
CA GLY A 27 27.75 -4.97 1.08
C GLY A 27 26.45 -5.70 1.34
N ASP A 28 26.22 -6.74 0.53
CA ASP A 28 25.30 -7.86 0.73
C ASP A 28 25.21 -8.26 2.23
N ASP A 29 24.14 -7.86 2.94
CA ASP A 29 23.87 -8.36 4.29
C ASP A 29 22.36 -8.62 4.49
N ASP A 30 22.04 -9.91 4.59
CA ASP A 30 20.73 -10.50 4.82
C ASP A 30 20.24 -10.28 6.27
N ASP A 31 20.26 -9.05 6.80
CA ASP A 31 19.72 -8.72 8.14
C ASP A 31 18.28 -8.19 8.04
N PHE A 32 17.38 -9.13 7.73
CA PHE A 32 15.95 -8.89 7.51
C PHE A 32 15.24 -8.21 8.70
N ASP A 33 15.77 -8.39 9.92
CA ASP A 33 15.20 -7.83 11.15
C ASP A 33 15.52 -6.32 11.30
N GLU A 34 16.71 -5.85 10.90
CA GLU A 34 17.05 -4.42 10.95
C GLU A 34 16.23 -3.60 9.94
N GLU A 35 15.98 -4.15 8.74
CA GLU A 35 15.10 -3.51 7.75
C GLU A 35 13.64 -3.38 8.25
N GLU A 36 13.13 -4.36 8.99
CA GLU A 36 11.76 -4.35 9.51
C GLU A 36 11.60 -3.38 10.68
N GLU A 37 12.58 -3.32 11.58
CA GLU A 37 12.65 -2.30 12.65
C GLU A 37 12.75 -0.89 12.06
N GLU A 38 13.62 -0.68 11.07
CA GLU A 38 13.77 0.61 10.40
C GLU A 38 12.45 1.07 9.77
N LYS A 39 11.79 0.16 9.05
CA LYS A 39 10.48 0.41 8.44
C LYS A 39 9.43 0.80 9.49
N ASN A 40 9.41 0.15 10.65
CA ASN A 40 8.48 0.45 11.73
C ASN A 40 8.72 1.85 12.33
N GLU A 41 9.97 2.25 12.52
CA GLU A 41 10.31 3.59 13.01
C GLU A 41 9.88 4.69 12.03
N VAL A 42 10.14 4.48 10.74
CA VAL A 42 9.77 5.40 9.67
C VAL A 42 8.24 5.52 9.54
N ASP A 43 7.52 4.40 9.57
CA ASP A 43 6.05 4.37 9.57
C ASP A 43 5.51 5.18 10.77
N MET A 44 6.04 4.93 11.97
CA MET A 44 5.63 5.62 13.20
C MET A 44 5.94 7.13 13.16
N PHE A 45 7.07 7.53 12.57
CA PHE A 45 7.42 8.93 12.38
C PHE A 45 6.36 9.67 11.55
N PHE A 46 5.95 9.11 10.42
CA PHE A 46 4.93 9.73 9.58
C PHE A 46 3.55 9.74 10.24
N ILE A 47 3.17 8.65 10.94
CA ILE A 47 1.93 8.61 11.72
C ILE A 47 1.92 9.76 12.74
N ARG A 48 3.01 9.96 13.49
CA ARG A 48 3.13 11.07 14.47
C ARG A 48 3.02 12.43 13.82
N ILE A 49 3.60 12.63 12.63
CA ILE A 49 3.44 13.88 11.86
C ILE A 49 1.96 14.16 11.62
N PHE A 50 1.21 13.20 11.08
CA PHE A 50 -0.20 13.42 10.75
C PHE A 50 -1.08 13.51 12.00
N VAL A 51 -0.80 12.77 13.07
CA VAL A 51 -1.53 12.86 14.34
C VAL A 51 -1.34 14.24 14.98
N ASN A 52 -0.10 14.73 15.05
CA ASN A 52 0.24 15.97 15.75
C ASN A 52 -0.05 17.24 14.92
N ASN A 53 -0.25 17.12 13.62
CA ASN A 53 -0.56 18.25 12.73
C ASN A 53 -1.95 18.07 12.11
N SER A 54 -3.00 18.43 12.87
CA SER A 54 -4.38 18.34 12.40
C SER A 54 -4.64 19.15 11.13
N GLU A 55 -3.99 20.30 10.96
CA GLU A 55 -4.08 21.13 9.73
C GLU A 55 -3.51 20.38 8.51
N LEU A 56 -2.36 19.71 8.66
CA LEU A 56 -1.79 18.88 7.60
C LEU A 56 -2.71 17.72 7.25
N ARG A 57 -3.18 17.00 8.27
CA ARG A 57 -4.07 15.85 8.10
C ARG A 57 -5.38 16.26 7.39
N GLY A 58 -6.06 17.28 7.90
CA GLY A 58 -7.29 17.80 7.31
C GLY A 58 -7.09 18.27 5.87
N TYR A 59 -5.94 18.89 5.56
CA TYR A 59 -5.64 19.25 4.16
C TYR A 59 -5.57 18.03 3.23
N TYR A 60 -4.90 16.95 3.65
CA TYR A 60 -4.84 15.72 2.85
C TYR A 60 -6.25 15.12 2.68
N GLU A 61 -7.01 15.01 3.75
CA GLU A 61 -8.37 14.46 3.75
C GLU A 61 -9.31 15.27 2.84
N GLU A 62 -9.28 16.61 2.91
CA GLU A 62 -10.22 17.47 2.18
C GLU A 62 -9.81 17.75 0.72
N ASN A 63 -8.52 17.65 0.39
CA ASN A 63 -8.00 18.11 -0.91
C ASN A 63 -7.39 16.99 -1.75
N HIS A 64 -7.56 15.72 -1.38
CA HIS A 64 -6.89 14.59 -2.07
C HIS A 64 -7.14 14.51 -3.58
N GLU A 65 -8.27 15.02 -4.10
CA GLU A 65 -8.61 15.00 -5.54
C GLU A 65 -8.19 16.23 -6.34
N LYS A 66 -7.84 17.34 -5.69
CA LYS A 66 -7.60 18.65 -6.37
C LYS A 66 -6.55 19.53 -5.72
N GLY A 67 -5.91 19.03 -4.66
CA GLY A 67 -4.84 19.70 -3.94
C GLY A 67 -3.50 19.56 -4.62
N GLU A 68 -2.55 20.33 -4.13
CA GLU A 68 -1.15 20.23 -4.49
C GLU A 68 -0.38 19.62 -3.32
N PHE A 69 0.38 18.56 -3.62
CA PHE A 69 1.11 17.82 -2.60
C PHE A 69 2.59 17.74 -2.95
N PHE A 70 3.42 17.51 -1.94
CA PHE A 70 4.84 17.21 -2.14
C PHE A 70 5.26 16.02 -1.31
N CYS A 71 6.32 15.38 -1.78
CA CYS A 71 6.94 14.28 -1.06
C CYS A 71 7.73 14.83 0.13
N LEU A 72 7.27 14.54 1.34
CA LEU A 72 7.93 14.95 2.58
C LEU A 72 9.34 14.34 2.69
N VAL A 73 9.52 13.12 2.19
CA VAL A 73 10.81 12.42 2.18
C VAL A 73 11.79 13.15 1.26
N CYS A 74 11.44 13.35 -0.02
CA CYS A 74 12.29 14.06 -0.98
C CYS A 74 12.64 15.47 -0.46
N GLY A 75 11.65 16.19 0.07
CA GLY A 75 11.89 17.50 0.68
C GLY A 75 12.79 17.46 1.92
N GLY A 76 12.72 16.37 2.70
CA GLY A 76 13.55 16.11 3.88
C GLY A 76 15.01 15.82 3.52
N ILE A 77 15.24 14.99 2.51
CA ILE A 77 16.60 14.62 2.06
C ILE A 77 17.23 15.65 1.11
N GLY A 78 16.48 16.68 0.70
CA GLY A 78 16.95 17.72 -0.20
C GLY A 78 16.94 17.35 -1.68
N GLU A 79 16.25 16.26 -2.05
CA GLU A 79 16.08 15.84 -3.43
C GLU A 79 14.74 16.30 -4.00
N ASN A 80 14.67 16.48 -5.33
CA ASN A 80 13.43 16.86 -6.03
C ASN A 80 12.70 18.07 -5.40
N LEU A 81 13.46 19.00 -4.79
CA LEU A 81 12.94 20.18 -4.11
C LEU A 81 12.07 21.00 -5.07
N GLY A 82 10.77 21.09 -4.78
CA GLY A 82 9.80 21.84 -5.57
C GLY A 82 8.94 21.01 -6.51
N LYS A 83 9.17 19.69 -6.65
CA LYS A 83 8.25 18.83 -7.38
C LYS A 83 6.92 18.75 -6.61
N LYS A 84 5.85 19.15 -7.28
CA LYS A 84 4.48 19.06 -6.77
C LYS A 84 3.71 18.00 -7.55
N PHE A 85 2.82 17.33 -6.85
CA PHE A 85 1.87 16.38 -7.40
C PHE A 85 0.50 17.00 -7.34
N GLN A 86 -0.10 17.20 -8.51
CA GLN A 86 -1.50 17.51 -8.63
C GLN A 86 -2.24 16.23 -8.23
N VAL A 87 -3.07 16.29 -7.20
CA VAL A 87 -3.78 15.17 -6.58
C VAL A 87 -2.92 14.19 -5.76
N CYS A 88 -3.51 13.62 -4.72
CA CYS A 88 -2.78 12.79 -3.74
C CYS A 88 -2.38 11.42 -4.32
N ILE A 89 -3.16 10.88 -5.27
CA ILE A 89 -2.80 9.63 -5.93
C ILE A 89 -1.48 9.75 -6.71
N GLY A 90 -1.21 10.91 -7.32
CA GLY A 90 0.07 11.17 -8.01
C GLY A 90 1.25 11.19 -7.05
N LEU A 91 1.04 11.71 -5.82
CA LEU A 91 2.04 11.65 -4.75
C LEU A 91 2.30 10.20 -4.32
N VAL A 92 1.24 9.42 -4.08
CA VAL A 92 1.37 8.01 -3.65
C VAL A 92 2.08 7.19 -4.72
N GLN A 93 1.71 7.33 -6.00
CA GLN A 93 2.39 6.65 -7.11
C GLN A 93 3.88 6.99 -7.15
N HIS A 94 4.23 8.26 -6.95
CA HIS A 94 5.64 8.66 -6.86
C HIS A 94 6.37 7.96 -5.72
N CYS A 95 5.75 7.89 -4.54
CA CYS A 95 6.32 7.22 -3.37
C CYS A 95 6.56 5.73 -3.60
N MET A 96 5.68 5.06 -4.34
CA MET A 96 5.74 3.61 -4.59
C MET A 96 6.67 3.24 -5.75
N SER A 97 6.77 4.09 -6.78
CA SER A 97 7.57 3.85 -7.98
C SER A 97 9.02 4.33 -7.87
N ILE A 98 9.40 4.92 -6.74
CA ILE A 98 10.74 5.48 -6.55
C ILE A 98 11.77 4.35 -6.47
N SER A 99 12.78 4.43 -7.33
CA SER A 99 13.87 3.44 -7.38
C SER A 99 15.27 4.07 -7.38
N LYS A 100 15.35 5.40 -7.55
CA LYS A 100 16.60 6.13 -7.80
C LYS A 100 16.96 7.19 -6.75
N THR A 101 16.08 7.46 -5.79
CA THR A 101 16.35 8.40 -4.69
C THR A 101 16.87 7.64 -3.48
N LYS A 102 17.58 8.35 -2.62
CA LYS A 102 17.90 7.89 -1.26
C LYS A 102 16.59 7.78 -0.44
N CYS A 103 16.57 6.94 0.59
CA CYS A 103 15.43 6.66 1.47
C CYS A 103 14.22 6.05 0.75
N LYS A 104 14.43 5.04 -0.09
CA LYS A 104 13.34 4.31 -0.79
C LYS A 104 12.30 3.75 0.19
N THR A 105 12.76 3.18 1.31
CA THR A 105 11.90 2.70 2.41
C THR A 105 11.11 3.86 3.01
N GLY A 106 11.76 5.01 3.22
CA GLY A 106 11.13 6.28 3.60
C GLY A 106 9.98 6.69 2.69
N ASN A 107 10.22 6.69 1.37
CA ASN A 107 9.22 7.01 0.38
C ASN A 107 8.04 6.03 0.42
N ARG A 108 8.30 4.71 0.42
CA ARG A 108 7.24 3.70 0.53
C ARG A 108 6.41 3.87 1.80
N ALA A 109 7.06 3.95 2.96
CA ALA A 109 6.40 4.19 4.25
C ALA A 109 5.50 5.44 4.21
N PHE A 110 6.02 6.55 3.69
CA PHE A 110 5.25 7.78 3.56
C PHE A 110 3.99 7.60 2.70
N GLY A 111 4.12 6.96 1.53
CA GLY A 111 2.97 6.70 0.66
C GLY A 111 1.93 5.79 1.32
N LEU A 112 2.36 4.75 2.07
CA LEU A 112 1.47 3.87 2.81
C LEU A 112 0.72 4.64 3.92
N VAL A 113 1.42 5.47 4.69
CA VAL A 113 0.78 6.29 5.73
C VAL A 113 -0.21 7.29 5.12
N VAL A 114 0.09 7.88 3.97
CA VAL A 114 -0.87 8.72 3.25
C VAL A 114 -2.14 7.95 2.89
N CYS A 115 -2.01 6.70 2.38
CA CYS A 115 -3.19 5.86 2.14
C CYS A 115 -3.99 5.59 3.42
N LYS A 116 -3.32 5.35 4.56
CA LYS A 116 -3.98 5.19 5.87
C LYS A 116 -4.76 6.44 6.27
N VAL A 117 -4.17 7.63 6.12
CA VAL A 117 -4.84 8.91 6.43
C VAL A 117 -6.10 9.10 5.59
N LEU A 118 -6.06 8.71 4.32
CA LEU A 118 -7.20 8.86 3.42
C LEU A 118 -8.23 7.73 3.52
N GLY A 119 -8.01 6.73 4.38
CA GLY A 119 -8.85 5.54 4.47
C GLY A 119 -8.85 4.72 3.19
N TRP A 120 -7.80 4.81 2.36
CA TRP A 120 -7.67 4.03 1.14
C TRP A 120 -7.27 2.60 1.49
N ASP A 121 -7.95 1.65 0.85
CA ASP A 121 -7.62 0.23 0.95
C ASP A 121 -6.26 -0.04 0.29
N ILE A 122 -5.24 -0.17 1.14
CA ILE A 122 -3.84 -0.37 0.76
C ILE A 122 -3.67 -1.71 0.03
N ASP A 123 -4.43 -2.73 0.40
CA ASP A 123 -4.34 -4.07 -0.20
C ASP A 123 -4.84 -4.02 -1.65
N ARG A 124 -5.92 -3.28 -1.93
CA ARG A 124 -6.36 -3.03 -3.31
C ARG A 124 -5.40 -2.16 -4.10
N LEU A 125 -4.82 -1.13 -3.48
CA LEU A 125 -3.94 -0.19 -4.16
C LEU A 125 -2.60 -0.86 -4.55
N LEU A 126 -2.03 -1.68 -3.65
CA LEU A 126 -0.81 -2.45 -3.90
C LEU A 126 -1.02 -3.52 -4.97
N VAL A 127 -2.16 -4.20 -5.02
CA VAL A 127 -2.40 -5.20 -6.08
C VAL A 127 -2.48 -4.53 -7.46
N ILE A 128 -3.17 -3.39 -7.60
CA ILE A 128 -3.26 -2.67 -8.88
C ILE A 128 -1.90 -2.06 -9.27
N LEU A 129 -1.19 -1.47 -8.30
CA LEU A 129 0.03 -0.70 -8.55
C LEU A 129 1.28 -1.57 -8.68
N LEU A 130 1.39 -2.69 -7.95
CA LEU A 130 2.54 -3.60 -8.00
C LEU A 130 2.40 -4.71 -9.06
N LYS A 131 1.18 -5.17 -9.36
CA LYS A 131 0.99 -6.23 -10.38
C LYS A 131 0.65 -5.70 -11.77
N GLY A 132 0.37 -4.41 -11.92
CA GLY A 132 -0.05 -3.82 -13.20
C GLY A 132 -1.35 -4.43 -13.76
N GLU A 133 -2.06 -5.25 -12.98
CA GLU A 133 -3.30 -5.87 -13.41
C GLU A 133 -4.47 -4.89 -13.20
N PRO A 134 -5.34 -4.73 -14.22
CA PRO A 134 -6.52 -3.89 -14.09
C PRO A 134 -7.41 -4.35 -12.92
N LEU A 135 -7.95 -3.40 -12.15
CA LEU A 135 -8.87 -3.65 -11.04
C LEU A 135 -10.05 -4.56 -11.45
N SER A 136 -10.52 -4.45 -12.69
CA SER A 136 -11.58 -5.31 -13.24
C SER A 136 -11.24 -6.81 -13.19
N ARG A 137 -9.98 -7.18 -13.41
CA ARG A 137 -9.53 -8.58 -13.40
C ARG A 137 -9.42 -9.13 -11.98
N ILE A 138 -8.95 -8.31 -11.05
CA ILE A 138 -8.80 -8.66 -9.63
C ILE A 138 -10.18 -8.86 -8.99
N LEU A 139 -11.13 -7.97 -9.29
CA LEU A 139 -12.50 -8.08 -8.78
C LEU A 139 -13.24 -9.29 -9.32
N ALA A 140 -13.02 -9.65 -10.59
CA ALA A 140 -13.58 -10.86 -11.18
C ALA A 140 -13.12 -12.13 -10.45
N ASN A 141 -11.83 -12.19 -10.06
CA ASN A 141 -11.28 -13.34 -9.35
C ASN A 141 -11.74 -13.41 -7.87
N SER A 142 -12.08 -12.27 -7.26
CA SER A 142 -12.57 -12.23 -5.88
C SER A 142 -14.00 -12.77 -5.73
N SER A 143 -14.85 -12.62 -6.75
CA SER A 143 -16.21 -13.17 -6.75
C SER A 143 -16.27 -14.69 -6.91
N GLU A 144 -15.24 -15.32 -7.48
CA GLU A 144 -15.20 -16.77 -7.66
C GLU A 144 -14.85 -17.51 -6.34
N SER A 145 -14.17 -16.82 -5.42
CA SER A 145 -13.69 -17.39 -4.15
C SER A 145 -14.75 -17.53 -3.06
N GLN A 146 -15.99 -17.06 -3.28
CA GLN A 146 -17.08 -17.09 -2.28
C GLN A 146 -18.07 -18.26 -2.48
N ASN A 147 -17.91 -19.11 -3.50
CA ASN A 147 -18.89 -20.14 -3.85
C ASN A 147 -18.45 -21.58 -3.53
N THR A 148 -17.80 -21.85 -2.40
CA THR A 148 -17.56 -23.24 -1.96
C THR A 148 -18.03 -23.46 -0.52
N LEU A 149 -19.29 -23.19 -0.20
CA LEU A 149 -19.99 -23.83 0.93
C LEU A 149 -21.52 -23.72 0.75
N GLN A 150 -22.11 -24.44 -0.21
CA GLN A 150 -23.48 -24.97 0.00
C GLN A 150 -23.89 -26.06 -1.00
N GLY A 151 -24.08 -27.27 -0.47
CA GLY A 151 -25.22 -28.14 -0.82
C GLY A 151 -25.05 -29.08 -2.01
N GLU A 152 -24.38 -30.21 -1.81
CA GLU A 152 -24.63 -31.39 -2.65
C GLU A 152 -25.91 -32.11 -2.18
N GLY A 153 -27.06 -31.65 -2.69
CA GLY A 153 -28.29 -32.42 -2.72
C GLY A 153 -28.28 -33.39 -3.89
N SER A 154 -28.11 -34.69 -3.62
CA SER A 154 -28.17 -35.77 -4.61
C SER A 154 -29.56 -35.90 -5.23
N ASN A 155 -29.63 -35.91 -6.56
CA ASN A 155 -30.76 -36.42 -7.35
C ASN A 155 -30.32 -36.77 -8.77
N LYS A 156 -30.21 -38.07 -9.10
CA LYS A 156 -30.31 -38.65 -10.47
C LYS A 156 -30.75 -40.13 -10.30
N ASN A 157 -32.04 -40.44 -10.43
CA ASN A 157 -32.75 -40.89 -11.65
C ASN A 157 -32.29 -42.23 -12.25
N VAL A 158 -33.18 -43.21 -12.03
CA VAL A 158 -33.62 -44.41 -12.74
C VAL A 158 -33.21 -44.54 -14.23
N GLU A 159 -32.78 -45.74 -14.65
CA GLU A 159 -33.46 -46.59 -15.65
C GLU A 159 -32.78 -47.97 -15.89
N ASN A 160 -33.56 -49.04 -15.67
CA ASN A 160 -33.72 -50.32 -16.42
C ASN A 160 -32.48 -51.24 -16.61
N LEU A 161 -32.52 -52.57 -16.63
CA LEU A 161 -33.53 -53.59 -16.96
C LEU A 161 -32.94 -54.94 -16.50
N GLU A 162 -33.71 -55.86 -15.91
CA GLU A 162 -33.69 -57.27 -16.33
C GLU A 162 -34.79 -58.10 -15.63
N ILE A 163 -35.34 -58.99 -16.44
CA ILE A 163 -36.55 -59.78 -16.23
C ILE A 163 -36.16 -61.13 -15.63
N GLY A 164 -36.90 -61.60 -14.62
CA GLY A 164 -37.18 -63.02 -14.51
C GLY A 164 -37.22 -63.59 -13.09
N PRO A 165 -38.00 -64.67 -12.87
CA PRO A 165 -38.82 -64.81 -11.67
C PRO A 165 -38.27 -65.90 -10.74
N PHE A 166 -38.62 -65.88 -9.45
CA PHE A 166 -39.13 -67.07 -8.77
C PHE A 166 -39.66 -66.76 -7.37
N ALA A 167 -40.79 -67.37 -7.07
CA ALA A 167 -41.45 -67.42 -5.79
C ALA A 167 -40.64 -68.19 -4.73
N MET A 168 -40.86 -67.89 -3.44
CA MET A 168 -41.50 -68.83 -2.50
C MET A 168 -41.50 -68.25 -1.08
N LEU A 169 -42.71 -68.23 -0.51
CA LEU A 169 -43.10 -68.44 0.90
C LEU A 169 -42.40 -67.62 2.00
#